data_AF-A0A8J4F6K6-F1
#
_entry.id   AF-A0A8J4F6K6-F1
#
_cell.length_a   1.000
_cell.length_b   1.000
_cell.length_c   1.000
_cell.angle_alpha   90.00
_cell.angle_beta   90.00
_cell.angle_gamma   90.00
#
_symmetry.space_group_name_H-M   'P 1'
#
loop_
_entity.id
_entity.type
_entity.pdbx_description
1 polymer ?
#
loop_
_entity_poly.entity_id
_entity_poly.type
_entity_poly.pdbx_seq_one_letter_code
_entity_poly.pdbx_strand_id
1 'polypeptide(L)'
;MMTFLMLFNTHFFQCAPCQKHFGRILASPEAAAVTDRRSLSLWLWRVHNEVNERLRGIEAQYGHSTTGDPEFPKEQWPAPESCPQCRASDSPSAWVEERVWEYLQQVFGVGSASGADGVRPAKQLQLGQSSRWAGKDTRRVR
;
A
#
# COMPACT_ATOMS: atom_id res chain seq x y z
N MET A 1 -9.81 3.20 16.80
CA MET A 1 -9.06 2.21 16.00
C MET A 1 -7.78 2.76 15.36
N MET A 2 -7.68 4.05 15.01
CA MET A 2 -6.54 4.60 14.26
C MET A 2 -5.25 4.89 15.06
N THR A 3 -5.28 4.74 16.40
CA THR A 3 -4.15 5.12 17.27
C THR A 3 -2.83 4.46 16.87
N PHE A 4 -2.86 3.20 16.45
CA PHE A 4 -1.64 2.50 16.03
C PHE A 4 -1.00 3.14 14.79
N LEU A 5 -1.80 3.55 13.79
CA LEU A 5 -1.31 4.21 12.58
C LEU A 5 -0.76 5.59 12.92
N MET A 6 -1.43 6.33 13.81
CA MET A 6 -0.92 7.62 14.28
C MET A 6 0.45 7.47 14.94
N LEU A 7 0.59 6.54 15.89
CA LEU A 7 1.86 6.31 16.58
C LEU A 7 2.96 5.79 15.65
N PHE A 8 2.62 4.90 14.71
CA PHE A 8 3.57 4.46 13.69
C PHE A 8 4.05 5.62 12.82
N ASN A 9 3.11 6.44 12.35
CA ASN A 9 3.41 7.61 11.53
C ASN A 9 4.29 8.63 12.27
N THR A 10 4.03 8.90 13.55
CA THR A 10 4.76 9.93 14.31
C THR A 10 6.12 9.47 14.81
N HIS A 11 6.29 8.18 15.11
CA HIS A 11 7.50 7.69 15.79
C HIS A 11 8.42 6.82 14.92
N PHE A 12 7.91 6.21 13.85
CA PHE A 12 8.66 5.21 13.09
C PHE A 12 8.78 5.50 11.59
N PHE A 13 7.82 6.23 11.01
CA PHE A 13 7.81 6.45 9.56
C PHE A 13 8.81 7.54 9.14
N GLN A 14 9.90 7.22 8.45
CA GLN A 14 11.07 8.12 8.37
C GLN A 14 10.92 9.35 7.44
N CYS A 15 9.94 9.38 6.55
CA CYS A 15 9.77 10.48 5.60
C CYS A 15 8.98 11.64 6.22
N ALA A 16 9.66 12.69 6.71
CA ALA A 16 9.02 13.86 7.34
C ALA A 16 7.88 14.51 6.50
N PRO A 17 8.04 14.80 5.19
CA PRO A 17 6.93 15.36 4.40
C PRO A 17 5.79 14.36 4.20
N CYS A 18 6.08 13.05 4.15
CA CYS A 18 5.07 12.01 4.09
C CYS A 18 4.31 11.91 5.42
N GLN A 19 5.00 11.96 6.56
CA GLN A 19 4.39 11.96 7.89
C GLN A 19 3.38 13.10 8.05
N LYS A 20 3.75 14.31 7.60
CA LYS A 20 2.89 15.48 7.69
C LYS A 20 1.60 15.31 6.89
N HIS A 21 1.70 14.77 5.67
CA HIS A 21 0.54 14.52 4.83
C HIS A 21 -0.33 13.40 5.39
N PHE A 22 0.25 12.25 5.71
CA PHE A 22 -0.49 11.12 6.24
C PHE A 22 -1.09 11.41 7.61
N GLY A 23 -0.41 12.22 8.44
CA GLY A 23 -0.94 12.70 9.71
C GLY A 23 -2.21 13.55 9.56
N ARG A 24 -2.31 14.39 8.51
CA ARG A 24 -3.55 15.12 8.21
C ARG A 24 -4.68 14.19 7.79
N ILE A 25 -4.36 13.18 6.98
CA ILE A 25 -5.32 12.16 6.54
C ILE A 25 -5.83 11.36 7.74
N LEU A 26 -4.94 10.98 8.66
CA LEU A 26 -5.32 10.28 9.90
C LEU A 26 -6.19 11.12 10.85
N ALA A 27 -6.10 12.44 10.77
CA ALA A 27 -6.90 13.37 11.56
C ALA A 27 -8.24 13.74 10.90
N SER A 28 -8.56 13.19 9.72
CA SER A 28 -9.75 13.55 8.97
C SER A 28 -11.03 12.90 9.54
N PRO A 29 -12.23 13.47 9.28
CA PRO A 29 -13.50 12.86 9.67
C PRO A 29 -13.69 11.45 9.09
N GLU A 30 -13.19 11.20 7.88
CA GLU A 30 -13.26 9.89 7.22
C GLU A 30 -12.46 8.84 7.99
N ALA A 31 -11.28 9.20 8.51
CA ALA A 31 -10.49 8.31 9.35
C ALA A 31 -11.18 8.02 10.69
N ALA A 32 -11.87 9.01 11.26
CA ALA A 32 -12.65 8.86 12.49
C ALA A 32 -13.88 7.95 12.30
N ALA A 33 -14.46 7.90 11.11
CA ALA A 33 -15.60 7.07 10.77
C ALA A 33 -15.27 5.56 10.59
N VAL A 34 -13.98 5.20 10.56
CA VAL A 34 -13.54 3.80 10.40
C VAL A 34 -13.66 3.04 11.73
N THR A 35 -14.55 2.04 11.77
CA THR A 35 -14.92 1.31 12.99
C THR A 35 -14.63 -0.19 12.93
N ASP A 36 -14.33 -0.74 11.77
CA ASP A 36 -14.13 -2.19 11.59
C ASP A 36 -12.99 -2.51 10.59
N ARG A 37 -12.64 -3.79 10.50
CA ARG A 37 -11.50 -4.26 9.68
C ARG A 37 -11.72 -4.05 8.19
N ARG A 38 -12.94 -4.24 7.70
CA ARG A 38 -13.28 -4.08 6.28
C ARG A 38 -13.25 -2.59 5.93
N SER A 39 -13.89 -1.74 6.73
CA SER A 39 -13.86 -0.29 6.52
C SER A 39 -12.43 0.28 6.61
N LEU A 40 -11.59 -0.24 7.50
CA LEU A 40 -10.16 0.12 7.57
C LEU A 40 -9.41 -0.26 6.30
N SER A 41 -9.61 -1.47 5.79
CA SER A 41 -8.92 -1.95 4.58
C SER A 41 -9.30 -1.12 3.36
N LEU A 42 -10.59 -0.84 3.18
CA LEU A 42 -11.08 0.02 2.11
C LEU A 42 -10.60 1.47 2.28
N TRP A 43 -10.62 2.02 3.50
CA TRP A 43 -10.12 3.36 3.76
C TRP A 43 -8.62 3.50 3.44
N LEU A 44 -7.79 2.55 3.87
CA LEU A 44 -6.36 2.52 3.53
C LEU A 44 -6.14 2.45 2.01
N TRP A 45 -6.92 1.63 1.32
CA TRP A 45 -6.88 1.53 -0.14
C TRP A 45 -7.22 2.87 -0.82
N ARG A 46 -8.30 3.55 -0.39
CA ARG A 46 -8.66 4.89 -0.92
C ARG A 46 -7.55 5.91 -0.69
N VAL A 47 -7.03 5.96 0.53
CA VAL A 47 -5.95 6.88 0.91
C VAL A 47 -4.69 6.62 0.10
N HIS A 48 -4.31 5.36 -0.13
CA HIS A 48 -3.18 5.03 -1.00
C HIS A 48 -3.41 5.50 -2.44
N ASN A 49 -4.63 5.37 -2.97
CA ASN A 49 -4.96 5.87 -4.30
C ASN A 49 -4.97 7.40 -4.40
N GLU A 50 -5.36 8.11 -3.35
CA GLU A 50 -5.22 9.56 -3.26
C GLU A 50 -3.74 9.97 -3.30
N VAL A 51 -2.88 9.24 -2.58
CA VAL A 51 -1.44 9.47 -2.61
C VAL A 51 -0.86 9.17 -3.99
N ASN A 52 -1.28 8.08 -4.65
CA ASN A 52 -0.84 7.75 -6.01
C ASN A 52 -1.20 8.86 -6.99
N GLU A 53 -2.42 9.37 -6.92
CA GLU A 53 -2.87 10.49 -7.76
C GLU A 53 -1.99 11.73 -7.58
N ARG A 54 -1.78 12.14 -6.32
CA ARG A 54 -0.96 13.31 -6.00
C ARG A 54 0.48 13.13 -6.48
N LEU A 55 1.09 11.96 -6.21
CA LEU A 55 2.47 11.68 -6.59
C LEU A 55 2.64 11.61 -8.10
N ARG A 56 1.66 11.05 -8.84
CA ARG A 56 1.66 11.08 -10.30
C ARG A 56 1.74 12.50 -10.84
N GLY A 57 0.96 13.42 -10.26
CA GLY A 57 0.99 14.83 -10.64
C GLY A 57 2.35 15.49 -10.37
N ILE A 58 2.95 15.20 -9.22
CA ILE A 58 4.29 15.72 -8.85
C ILE A 58 5.37 15.17 -9.79
N GLU A 59 5.36 13.86 -10.05
CA GLU A 59 6.33 13.20 -10.95
C GLU A 59 6.20 13.74 -12.39
N ALA A 60 4.97 13.99 -12.85
CA ALA A 60 4.74 14.60 -14.16
C ALA A 60 5.21 16.06 -14.23
N GLN A 61 5.07 16.83 -13.14
CA GLN A 61 5.44 18.24 -13.09
C GLN A 61 6.95 18.47 -12.97
N TYR A 62 7.64 17.69 -12.12
CA TYR A 62 9.04 17.92 -11.77
C TYR A 62 10.00 16.86 -12.35
N GLY A 63 9.47 15.88 -13.08
CA GLY A 63 10.21 14.80 -13.72
C GLY A 63 10.46 13.62 -12.79
N HIS A 64 10.36 12.41 -13.35
CA HIS A 64 10.52 11.12 -12.66
C HIS A 64 11.86 10.98 -11.89
N SER A 65 12.91 11.68 -12.35
CA SER A 65 14.29 11.51 -11.90
C SER A 65 14.61 12.01 -10.48
N THR A 66 13.70 12.71 -9.80
CA THR A 66 13.94 13.20 -8.44
C THR A 66 13.32 12.36 -7.33
N THR A 67 12.32 11.51 -7.61
CA THR A 67 11.61 10.72 -6.57
C THR A 67 10.85 9.45 -7.03
N GLY A 68 10.59 9.24 -8.34
CA GLY A 68 9.72 8.16 -8.83
C GLY A 68 10.48 7.01 -9.49
N ASP A 69 9.96 5.79 -9.41
CA ASP A 69 10.48 4.63 -10.13
C ASP A 69 9.84 4.54 -11.53
N PRO A 70 10.60 4.65 -12.64
CA PRO A 70 10.06 4.61 -14.00
C PRO A 70 9.36 3.30 -14.35
N GLU A 71 9.76 2.19 -13.72
CA GLU A 71 9.16 0.88 -13.95
C GLU A 71 7.82 0.73 -13.21
N PHE A 72 7.55 1.59 -12.22
CA PHE A 72 6.35 1.53 -11.38
C PHE A 72 5.67 2.90 -11.28
N PRO A 73 5.05 3.37 -12.38
CA PRO A 73 4.31 4.63 -12.41
C PRO A 73 3.18 4.63 -11.37
N LYS A 74 2.90 5.81 -10.80
CA LYS A 74 1.82 5.97 -9.81
C LYS A 74 0.47 6.00 -10.51
N GLU A 75 -0.28 4.91 -10.39
CA GLU A 75 -1.59 4.76 -11.03
C GLU A 75 -2.69 4.47 -10.01
N GLN A 76 -3.93 4.64 -10.43
CA GLN A 76 -5.08 4.21 -9.66
C GLN A 76 -5.11 2.68 -9.63
N TRP A 77 -4.95 2.11 -8.43
CA TRP A 77 -4.85 0.67 -8.21
C TRP A 77 -6.17 0.08 -7.71
N PRO A 78 -6.57 -1.13 -8.16
CA PRO A 78 -5.94 -1.92 -9.20
C PRO A 78 -6.16 -1.36 -10.60
N ALA A 79 -5.25 -1.72 -11.52
CA ALA A 79 -5.43 -1.48 -12.93
C ALA A 79 -6.67 -2.25 -13.46
N PRO A 80 -7.40 -1.73 -14.47
CA PRO A 80 -8.59 -2.37 -15.01
C PRO A 80 -8.38 -3.83 -15.45
N GLU A 81 -7.19 -4.15 -15.96
CA GLU A 81 -6.82 -5.48 -16.43
C GLU A 81 -6.64 -6.45 -15.26
N SER A 82 -6.22 -5.94 -14.09
CA SER A 82 -6.04 -6.74 -12.87
C SER A 82 -7.35 -7.00 -12.15
N CYS A 83 -8.30 -6.05 -12.19
CA CYS A 83 -9.65 -6.25 -11.66
C CYS A 83 -10.70 -5.53 -12.52
N PRO A 84 -11.21 -6.18 -13.59
CA PRO A 84 -12.19 -5.55 -14.49
C PRO A 84 -13.51 -5.20 -13.79
N GLN A 85 -13.88 -5.97 -12.76
CA GLN A 85 -15.11 -5.80 -11.99
C GLN A 85 -14.99 -4.66 -10.95
N CYS A 86 -13.79 -4.17 -10.66
CA CYS A 86 -13.58 -3.13 -9.65
C CYS A 86 -14.03 -1.74 -10.10
N ARG A 87 -14.24 -1.52 -11.41
CA ARG A 87 -14.76 -0.27 -11.98
C ARG A 87 -16.21 -0.45 -12.42
N ALA A 88 -17.02 0.61 -12.28
CA ALA A 88 -18.38 0.58 -12.81
C ALA A 88 -18.34 0.53 -14.35
N SER A 89 -19.20 -0.30 -14.96
CA SER A 89 -19.30 -0.42 -16.43
C SER A 89 -19.58 0.92 -17.11
N ASP A 90 -20.40 1.73 -16.46
CA ASP A 90 -20.93 2.97 -17.04
C ASP A 90 -20.06 4.19 -16.68
N SER A 91 -19.08 4.01 -15.79
CA SER A 91 -18.15 5.05 -15.37
C SER A 91 -16.82 4.42 -14.93
N PRO A 92 -15.82 4.36 -15.83
CA PRO A 92 -14.50 3.80 -15.52
C PRO A 92 -13.78 4.51 -14.37
N SER A 93 -14.15 5.76 -14.04
CA SER A 93 -13.61 6.49 -12.90
C SER A 93 -14.26 6.10 -11.57
N ALA A 94 -15.45 5.51 -11.60
CA ALA A 94 -16.17 5.08 -10.40
C ALA A 94 -15.76 3.65 -9.98
N TRP A 95 -15.58 3.48 -8.66
CA TRP A 95 -15.21 2.20 -8.06
C TRP A 95 -16.42 1.43 -7.54
N VAL A 96 -16.41 0.12 -7.74
CA VAL A 96 -17.35 -0.82 -7.12
C VAL A 96 -16.67 -1.41 -5.89
N GLU A 97 -16.85 -0.78 -4.72
CA GLU A 97 -16.08 -1.10 -3.52
C GLU A 97 -16.24 -2.55 -3.02
N GLU A 98 -17.38 -3.19 -3.29
CA GLU A 98 -17.56 -4.62 -2.98
C GLU A 98 -16.55 -5.48 -3.75
N ARG A 99 -16.37 -5.20 -5.04
CA ARG A 99 -15.42 -5.92 -5.90
C ARG A 99 -13.97 -5.59 -5.52
N VAL A 100 -13.70 -4.36 -5.12
CA VAL A 100 -12.40 -3.97 -4.57
C VAL A 100 -12.10 -4.74 -3.28
N TRP A 101 -13.07 -4.89 -2.38
CA TRP A 101 -12.90 -5.65 -1.15
C TRP A 101 -12.61 -7.13 -1.43
N GLU A 102 -13.35 -7.76 -2.36
CA GLU A 102 -13.07 -9.13 -2.81
C GLU A 102 -11.64 -9.26 -3.35
N TYR A 103 -11.21 -8.31 -4.18
CA TYR A 103 -9.86 -8.28 -4.75
C TYR A 103 -8.77 -8.08 -3.69
N LEU A 104 -8.98 -7.18 -2.72
CA LEU A 104 -8.06 -6.99 -1.60
C LEU A 104 -7.87 -8.28 -0.78
N GLN A 105 -8.93 -9.05 -0.56
CA GLN A 105 -8.83 -10.34 0.12
C GLN A 105 -8.07 -11.38 -0.72
N GLN A 106 -8.19 -11.36 -2.04
CA GLN A 106 -7.42 -12.24 -2.90
C GLN A 106 -5.91 -11.91 -2.86
N VAL A 107 -5.57 -10.62 -2.85
CA VAL A 107 -4.16 -10.16 -2.92
C VAL A 107 -3.46 -10.15 -1.56
N PHE A 108 -4.18 -9.83 -0.48
CA PHE A 108 -3.59 -9.62 0.86
C PHE A 108 -4.22 -10.50 1.94
N GLY A 109 -5.24 -11.31 1.61
CA GLY A 109 -5.89 -12.19 2.56
C GLY A 109 -5.06 -13.42 2.92
N VAL A 110 -5.62 -14.26 3.77
CA VAL A 110 -4.99 -15.51 4.21
C VAL A 110 -4.70 -16.40 3.01
N GLY A 111 -3.47 -16.90 2.91
CA GLY A 111 -3.03 -17.76 1.81
C GLY A 111 -2.61 -17.02 0.53
N SER A 112 -2.72 -15.69 0.47
CA SER A 112 -2.26 -14.89 -0.67
C SER A 112 -0.72 -14.86 -0.82
N ALA A 113 0.00 -15.00 0.29
CA ALA A 113 1.46 -15.12 0.31
C ALA A 113 1.93 -15.95 1.50
N SER A 114 3.15 -16.49 1.42
CA SER A 114 3.79 -17.17 2.55
C SER A 114 3.92 -16.21 3.74
N GLY A 115 3.26 -16.53 4.86
CA GLY A 115 3.24 -15.70 6.08
C GLY A 115 2.15 -14.62 6.13
N ALA A 116 1.30 -14.49 5.09
CA ALA A 116 0.14 -13.58 5.11
C ALA A 116 -0.94 -13.98 6.13
N ASP A 117 -0.89 -15.23 6.61
CA ASP A 117 -1.76 -15.79 7.65
C ASP A 117 -1.31 -15.46 9.08
N GLY A 118 -0.15 -14.81 9.24
CA GLY A 118 0.44 -14.52 10.56
C GLY A 118 0.84 -15.77 11.34
N VAL A 119 0.81 -16.94 10.71
CA VAL A 119 1.22 -18.21 11.31
C VAL A 119 2.72 -18.33 11.12
N ARG A 120 3.48 -18.39 12.22
CA ARG A 120 4.90 -18.76 12.15
C ARG A 120 4.98 -20.15 11.50
N PRO A 121 5.68 -20.33 10.38
CA PRO A 121 5.79 -21.64 9.77
C PRO A 121 6.40 -22.60 10.79
N ALA A 122 5.64 -23.63 11.16
CA ALA A 122 6.09 -24.67 12.07
C ALA A 122 7.26 -25.39 11.37
N LYS A 123 8.49 -25.16 11.88
CA LYS A 123 9.74 -25.83 11.49
C LYS A 123 9.85 -26.17 10.00
N GLN A 124 10.48 -25.26 9.26
CA GLN A 124 10.98 -25.53 7.92
C GLN A 124 11.89 -26.77 7.94
N LEU A 125 11.37 -27.92 7.52
CA LEU A 125 12.18 -29.08 7.17
C LEU A 125 13.07 -28.64 6.02
N GLN A 126 14.39 -28.72 6.22
CA GLN A 126 15.38 -28.34 5.23
C GLN A 126 15.24 -29.18 3.96
N LEU A 127 14.97 -28.52 2.83
CA LEU A 127 15.55 -28.90 1.55
C LEU A 127 16.28 -27.68 1.00
N GLY A 128 17.58 -27.86 0.78
CA GLY A 128 18.52 -26.79 0.52
C GLY A 128 18.52 -26.27 -0.92
N GLN A 129 19.33 -25.21 -1.04
CA GLN A 129 19.90 -24.59 -2.24
C GLN A 129 18.97 -23.57 -2.94
N SER A 130 19.40 -22.34 -3.27
CA SER A 130 20.66 -21.65 -3.04
C SER A 130 20.38 -20.14 -3.10
N SER A 131 21.04 -19.40 -2.21
CA SER A 131 20.98 -17.95 -2.09
C SER A 131 21.68 -17.25 -3.25
N ARG A 132 20.98 -16.34 -3.94
CA ARG A 132 21.63 -15.31 -4.76
C ARG A 132 20.85 -13.99 -4.76
N TRP A 133 20.69 -13.41 -3.58
CA TRP A 133 20.52 -11.96 -3.42
C TRP A 133 21.81 -11.44 -2.78
N ALA A 134 22.74 -11.00 -3.62
CA ALA A 134 23.96 -10.36 -3.16
C ALA A 134 23.60 -8.97 -2.62
N GLY A 135 23.54 -8.85 -1.30
CA GLY A 135 23.47 -7.57 -0.61
C GLY A 135 24.72 -6.74 -0.92
N LYS A 136 24.53 -5.52 -1.42
CA LYS A 136 25.58 -4.50 -1.41
C LYS A 136 25.67 -3.95 0.00
N ASP A 137 26.80 -4.22 0.62
CA ASP A 137 27.25 -3.78 1.94
C ASP A 137 27.25 -2.24 2.04
N THR A 138 26.34 -1.67 2.82
CA THR A 138 26.39 -0.27 3.24
C THR A 138 27.12 -0.15 4.57
N ARG A 139 28.44 -0.37 4.55
CA ARG A 139 29.33 0.11 5.61
C ARG A 139 30.58 0.76 5.02
N ARG A 140 30.52 2.09 4.88
CA ARG A 140 31.65 2.94 5.26
C ARG A 140 31.19 4.33 5.66
N VAL A 141 31.10 4.50 6.98
CA VAL A 141 31.33 5.75 7.67
C VAL A 141 32.76 6.19 7.37
N ARG A 142 32.93 7.34 6.71
CA ARG A 142 33.94 8.35 6.99
C ARG A 142 33.40 9.70 6.57
#